data_AF-A0A936FEV7-F1
#
_entry.id   AF-A0A936FEV7-F1
#
_cell.length_a   1.000
_cell.length_b   1.000
_cell.length_c   1.000
_cell.angle_alpha   90.00
_cell.angle_beta   90.00
_cell.angle_gamma   90.00
#
_symmetry.space_group_name_H-M   'P 1'
#
loop_
_entity.id
_entity.type
_entity.pdbx_description
1 polymer ?
#
loop_
_entity_poly.entity_id
_entity_poly.type
_entity_poly.pdbx_seq_one_letter_code
_entity_poly.pdbx_strand_id
1 'polypeptide(L)'
;MYRALAEPDEIGTWWCPQSAVDTSEGLVMSHQAGPYGTVRLKVLRRDPDSGVSWQCISTHAQDNPASAWTGTQLVFDMSQGDSGAAAVERAMAGAPVAELSTVDFRHLGYDLGHRFAGFNSWAWALVLQALKQHREQGG
;
A
#
# COMPACT_ATOMS: atom_id res chain seq x y z
N MET A 1 12.84 3.13 2.05
CA MET A 1 11.40 2.83 2.19
C MET A 1 10.52 3.77 1.37
N TYR A 2 10.60 5.09 1.59
CA TYR A 2 9.74 6.08 0.90
C TYR A 2 9.61 5.88 -0.62
N ARG A 3 10.72 5.76 -1.36
CA ARG A 3 10.69 5.57 -2.81
C ARG A 3 9.88 4.36 -3.25
N ALA A 4 10.00 3.23 -2.53
CA ALA A 4 9.23 2.02 -2.80
C ALA A 4 7.70 2.21 -2.64
N LEU A 5 7.28 3.22 -1.87
CA LEU A 5 5.88 3.61 -1.68
C LEU A 5 5.46 4.81 -2.52
N ALA A 6 6.39 5.57 -3.11
CA ALA A 6 6.08 6.87 -3.70
C ALA A 6 6.34 6.91 -5.22
N GLU A 7 7.29 6.11 -5.70
CA GLU A 7 7.69 6.08 -7.11
C GLU A 7 6.94 4.97 -7.85
N PRO A 8 6.20 5.28 -8.93
CA PRO A 8 5.46 4.28 -9.70
C PRO A 8 6.31 3.09 -10.16
N ASP A 9 7.53 3.36 -10.62
CA ASP A 9 8.47 2.33 -11.07
C ASP A 9 8.88 1.38 -9.94
N GLU A 10 9.06 1.88 -8.71
CA GLU A 10 9.39 1.03 -7.57
C GLU A 10 8.16 0.33 -6.98
N ILE A 11 6.96 0.93 -7.04
CA ILE A 11 5.72 0.21 -6.70
C ILE A 11 5.50 -0.97 -7.65
N GLY A 12 5.90 -0.79 -8.92
CA GLY A 12 5.86 -1.79 -9.98
C GLY A 12 6.60 -3.09 -9.68
N THR A 13 7.60 -3.06 -8.79
CA THR A 13 8.46 -4.22 -8.50
C THR A 13 7.88 -5.19 -7.47
N TRP A 14 6.96 -4.74 -6.61
CA TRP A 14 6.41 -5.54 -5.51
C TRP A 14 4.89 -5.67 -5.50
N TRP A 15 4.16 -4.82 -6.24
CA TRP A 15 2.70 -4.92 -6.33
C TRP A 15 2.21 -5.28 -7.72
N CYS A 16 2.19 -4.31 -8.63
CA CYS A 16 1.76 -4.43 -10.03
C CYS A 16 2.41 -3.28 -10.80
N PRO A 17 2.75 -3.45 -12.10
CA PRO A 17 3.21 -2.34 -12.94
C PRO A 17 2.25 -1.15 -12.85
N GLN A 18 2.79 0.01 -12.48
CA GLN A 18 2.01 1.24 -12.36
C GLN A 18 2.17 2.09 -13.62
N SER A 19 1.08 2.65 -14.09
CA SER A 19 1.09 3.82 -14.98
C SER A 19 0.80 5.07 -14.15
N ALA A 20 1.48 6.17 -14.43
CA ALA A 20 1.28 7.42 -13.73
C ALA A 20 1.04 8.56 -14.73
N VAL A 21 0.03 9.39 -14.44
CA VAL A 21 -0.36 10.51 -15.29
C VAL A 21 -0.67 11.72 -14.41
N ASP A 22 -0.09 12.87 -14.76
CA ASP A 22 -0.48 14.15 -14.18
C ASP A 22 -1.83 14.58 -14.75
N THR A 23 -2.78 14.84 -13.84
CA THR A 23 -4.12 15.31 -14.19
C THR A 23 -4.37 16.68 -13.58
N SER A 24 -5.46 17.35 -13.98
CA SER A 24 -5.90 18.60 -13.34
C SER A 24 -6.19 18.45 -11.85
N GLU A 25 -6.39 17.22 -11.37
CA GLU A 25 -6.70 16.92 -9.98
C GLU A 25 -5.47 16.45 -9.18
N GLY A 26 -4.29 16.38 -9.81
CA GLY A 26 -3.05 15.85 -9.24
C GLY A 26 -2.56 14.57 -9.93
N LEU A 27 -1.51 13.97 -9.35
CA LEU A 27 -0.92 12.73 -9.85
C LEU A 27 -1.88 11.56 -9.64
N VAL A 28 -2.20 10.84 -10.71
CA VAL A 28 -3.03 9.63 -10.68
C VAL A 28 -2.21 8.43 -11.14
N MET A 29 -2.11 7.43 -10.27
CA MET A 29 -1.55 6.12 -10.58
C MET A 29 -2.65 5.16 -11.01
N SER A 30 -2.32 4.19 -11.86
CA SER A 30 -3.23 3.12 -12.23
C SER A 30 -2.50 1.80 -12.49
N HIS A 31 -3.19 0.69 -12.23
CA HIS A 31 -2.69 -0.64 -12.53
C HIS A 31 -3.86 -1.60 -12.85
N GLN A 32 -3.54 -2.71 -13.51
CA GLN A 32 -4.49 -3.80 -13.73
C GLN A 32 -4.55 -4.68 -12.48
N ALA A 33 -5.71 -4.72 -11.82
CA ALA A 33 -5.95 -5.61 -10.69
C ALA A 33 -6.34 -7.01 -11.18
N GLY A 34 -5.46 -7.67 -11.94
CA GLY A 34 -5.75 -8.98 -12.55
C GLY A 34 -7.02 -8.95 -13.42
N PRO A 35 -7.96 -9.92 -13.27
CA PRO A 35 -9.20 -9.95 -14.07
C PRO A 35 -10.23 -8.89 -13.64
N TYR A 36 -9.93 -8.09 -12.62
CA TYR A 36 -10.85 -7.14 -11.99
C TYR A 36 -10.79 -5.73 -12.60
N GLY A 37 -10.07 -5.57 -13.71
CA GLY A 37 -9.97 -4.29 -14.42
C GLY A 37 -8.99 -3.30 -13.78
N THR A 38 -9.07 -2.05 -14.20
CA THR A 38 -8.10 -1.01 -13.83
C THR A 38 -8.48 -0.29 -12.55
N VAL A 39 -7.63 -0.38 -11.54
CA VAL A 39 -7.71 0.45 -10.34
C VAL A 39 -7.02 1.79 -10.61
N ARG A 40 -7.64 2.90 -10.19
CA ARG A 40 -7.07 4.26 -10.30
C ARG A 40 -6.94 4.85 -8.91
N LEU A 41 -5.74 5.33 -8.58
CA LEU A 41 -5.36 5.85 -7.30
C LEU A 41 -4.87 7.29 -7.46
N LYS A 42 -5.61 8.26 -6.92
CA LYS A 42 -5.17 9.65 -6.82
C LYS A 42 -4.20 9.78 -5.65
N VAL A 43 -3.04 10.38 -5.87
CA VAL A 43 -2.07 10.63 -4.80
C VAL A 43 -2.54 11.81 -3.97
N LEU A 44 -2.70 11.60 -2.65
CA LEU A 44 -3.12 12.63 -1.69
C LEU A 44 -1.94 13.19 -0.89
N ARG A 45 -1.01 12.34 -0.47
CA ARG A 45 0.19 12.72 0.29
C ARG A 45 1.42 12.00 -0.28
N ARG A 46 2.52 12.75 -0.43
CA ARG A 46 3.88 12.25 -0.68
C ARG A 46 4.83 13.03 0.21
N ASP A 47 5.24 12.41 1.31
CA ASP A 47 6.12 13.00 2.31
C ASP A 47 7.24 12.00 2.64
N PRO A 48 8.51 12.33 2.34
CA PRO A 48 9.66 11.47 2.65
C PRO A 48 9.78 11.06 4.11
N ASP A 49 9.29 11.90 5.04
CA ASP A 49 9.46 11.71 6.47
C ASP A 49 8.28 10.96 7.10
N SER A 50 7.05 11.21 6.62
CA SER A 50 5.83 10.61 7.21
C SER A 50 5.19 9.50 6.37
N GLY A 51 5.44 9.43 5.06
CA GLY A 51 4.93 8.40 4.17
C GLY A 51 3.97 8.91 3.08
N VAL A 52 3.07 8.04 2.63
CA VAL A 52 2.19 8.32 1.48
C VAL A 52 0.72 8.03 1.78
N SER A 53 -0.17 8.64 1.01
CA SER A 53 -1.57 8.21 0.96
C SER A 53 -2.17 8.38 -0.42
N TRP A 54 -3.08 7.49 -0.76
CA TRP A 54 -3.76 7.46 -2.04
C TRP A 54 -5.27 7.31 -1.85
N GLN A 55 -6.06 7.88 -2.73
CA GLN A 55 -7.51 7.69 -2.79
C GLN A 55 -7.86 6.85 -4.00
N CYS A 56 -8.67 5.81 -3.81
CA CYS A 56 -9.21 5.07 -4.95
C CYS A 56 -10.35 5.85 -5.60
N ILE A 57 -10.16 6.22 -6.86
CA ILE A 57 -11.08 7.05 -7.64
C ILE A 57 -11.76 6.28 -8.78
N SER A 58 -11.43 5.00 -8.99
CA SER A 58 -12.14 4.17 -9.98
C SER A 58 -13.40 3.53 -9.39
N THR A 59 -14.37 3.28 -10.26
CA THR A 59 -15.64 2.62 -9.98
C THR A 59 -15.71 1.28 -10.68
N HIS A 60 -16.25 0.26 -10.01
CA HIS A 60 -16.36 -1.09 -10.54
C HIS A 60 -17.76 -1.66 -10.33
N ALA A 61 -18.12 -2.69 -11.10
CA ALA A 61 -19.36 -3.43 -10.89
C ALA A 61 -19.41 -4.05 -9.48
N GLN A 62 -20.60 -4.17 -8.89
CA GLN A 62 -20.77 -4.63 -7.50
C GLN A 62 -20.25 -6.06 -7.26
N ASP A 63 -20.13 -6.86 -8.31
CA ASP A 63 -19.61 -8.21 -8.26
C ASP A 63 -18.07 -8.30 -8.37
N ASN A 64 -17.40 -7.17 -8.49
CA ASN A 64 -15.96 -7.04 -8.58
C ASN A 64 -15.36 -6.70 -7.19
N PRO A 65 -14.31 -7.40 -6.71
CA PRO A 65 -13.62 -7.08 -5.44
C PRO A 65 -13.14 -5.64 -5.29
N ALA A 66 -12.76 -4.99 -6.39
CA ALA A 66 -12.31 -3.61 -6.42
C ALA A 66 -13.45 -2.59 -6.20
N SER A 67 -14.72 -3.00 -6.30
CA SER A 67 -15.86 -2.12 -6.00
C SER A 67 -15.87 -1.62 -4.56
N ALA A 68 -15.37 -2.43 -3.62
CA ALA A 68 -15.26 -2.06 -2.21
C ALA A 68 -14.21 -0.96 -1.96
N TRP A 69 -13.38 -0.62 -2.96
CA TRP A 69 -12.31 0.36 -2.81
C TRP A 69 -12.75 1.75 -3.24
N THR A 70 -13.81 1.89 -4.05
CA THR A 70 -14.23 3.19 -4.58
C THR A 70 -14.46 4.20 -3.44
N GLY A 71 -13.76 5.33 -3.50
CA GLY A 71 -13.86 6.42 -2.51
C GLY A 71 -13.03 6.22 -1.23
N THR A 72 -12.45 5.04 -1.02
CA THR A 72 -11.59 4.73 0.14
C THR A 72 -10.19 5.32 0.01
N GLN A 73 -9.45 5.35 1.12
CA GLN A 73 -8.06 5.80 1.15
C GLN A 73 -7.11 4.71 1.63
N LEU A 74 -5.97 4.59 0.96
CA LEU A 74 -4.84 3.74 1.31
C LEU A 74 -3.77 4.61 1.95
N VAL A 75 -3.47 4.39 3.22
CA VAL A 75 -2.50 5.19 3.99
C VAL A 75 -1.34 4.29 4.39
N PHE A 76 -0.14 4.76 4.11
CA PHE A 76 1.12 4.13 4.52
C PHE A 76 1.90 5.16 5.32
N ASP A 77 1.92 5.00 6.64
CA ASP A 77 2.73 5.83 7.53
C ASP A 77 4.07 5.14 7.81
N MET A 78 5.16 5.89 7.75
CA MET A 78 6.50 5.37 8.01
C MET A 78 7.02 5.83 9.37
N SER A 79 7.79 4.97 10.03
CA SER A 79 8.56 5.33 11.22
C SER A 79 9.89 4.58 11.27
N GLN A 80 10.89 5.17 11.94
CA GLN A 80 12.18 4.55 12.18
C GLN A 80 12.17 3.91 13.57
N GLY A 81 11.83 2.61 13.65
CA GLY A 81 12.05 1.81 14.84
C GLY A 81 11.19 2.11 16.07
N ASP A 82 10.31 3.11 16.02
CA ASP A 82 9.51 3.58 17.17
C ASP A 82 8.06 3.06 17.19
N SER A 83 7.77 1.99 16.44
CA SER A 83 6.44 1.39 16.41
C SER A 83 6.33 0.14 17.29
N GLY A 84 5.09 -0.24 17.63
CA GLY A 84 4.83 -1.51 18.32
C GLY A 84 5.34 -2.72 17.55
N ALA A 85 5.29 -2.69 16.21
CA ALA A 85 5.86 -3.72 15.36
C ALA A 85 7.38 -3.83 15.51
N ALA A 86 8.10 -2.70 15.60
CA ALA A 86 9.53 -2.69 15.86
C ALA A 86 9.87 -3.23 17.26
N ALA A 87 9.03 -2.97 18.27
CA ALA A 87 9.20 -3.53 19.60
C ALA A 87 9.07 -5.06 19.61
N VAL A 88 8.06 -5.59 18.91
CA VAL A 88 7.88 -7.05 18.75
C VAL A 88 9.06 -7.68 18.01
N GLU A 89 9.49 -7.10 16.89
CA GLU A 89 10.61 -7.61 16.10
C GLU A 89 11.89 -7.71 16.95
N ARG A 90 12.22 -6.65 17.72
CA ARG A 90 13.38 -6.65 18.61
C ARG A 90 13.28 -7.68 19.74
N ALA A 91 12.08 -7.93 20.26
CA ALA A 91 11.87 -8.93 21.31
C ALA A 91 12.02 -10.37 20.80
N MET A 92 11.69 -10.59 19.52
CA MET A 92 11.75 -11.92 18.89
C MET A 92 13.09 -12.20 18.21
N ALA A 93 13.85 -11.16 17.84
CA ALA A 93 15.15 -11.31 17.21
C ALA A 93 16.16 -11.96 18.16
N GLY A 94 16.82 -13.03 17.70
CA GLY A 94 17.91 -13.69 18.43
C GLY A 94 19.22 -12.89 18.46
N ALA A 95 19.26 -11.73 17.80
CA ALA A 95 20.40 -10.82 17.75
C ALA A 95 19.90 -9.35 17.73
N PRO A 96 20.73 -8.38 18.16
CA PRO A 96 20.36 -6.96 18.10
C PRO A 96 20.04 -6.51 16.68
N VAL A 97 18.85 -5.92 16.50
CA VAL A 97 18.47 -5.28 15.23
C VAL A 97 18.84 -3.80 15.29
N ALA A 98 19.87 -3.42 14.54
CA ALA A 98 20.45 -2.08 14.58
C ALA A 98 19.50 -1.00 14.01
N GLU A 99 18.83 -1.30 12.89
CA GLU A 99 17.91 -0.36 12.24
C GLU A 99 16.65 -1.08 11.75
N LEU A 100 15.50 -0.47 12.00
CA LEU A 100 14.19 -0.96 11.55
C LEU A 100 13.41 0.20 10.98
N SER A 101 12.98 0.08 9.73
CA SER A 101 11.89 0.91 9.19
C SER A 101 10.60 0.12 9.31
N THR A 102 9.55 0.75 9.85
CA THR A 102 8.22 0.16 9.92
C THR A 102 7.23 0.96 9.11
N VAL A 103 6.26 0.26 8.52
CA VAL A 103 5.18 0.84 7.74
C VAL A 103 3.87 0.39 8.34
N ASP A 104 3.06 1.35 8.78
CA ASP A 104 1.69 1.12 9.22
C ASP A 104 0.76 1.35 8.02
N PHE A 105 0.02 0.30 7.65
CA PHE A 105 -0.93 0.34 6.55
C PHE A 105 -2.36 0.41 7.07
N ARG A 106 -3.13 1.38 6.55
CA ARG A 106 -4.55 1.56 6.86
C ARG A 106 -5.37 1.77 5.59
N HIS A 107 -6.47 1.03 5.46
CA HIS A 107 -7.45 1.19 4.39
C HIS A 107 -8.68 1.93 4.93
N LEU A 108 -8.63 3.26 4.94
CA LEU A 108 -9.65 4.12 5.55
C LEU A 108 -10.92 4.20 4.68
N GLY A 109 -12.07 4.20 5.35
CA GLY A 109 -13.39 4.22 4.69
C GLY A 109 -13.79 2.89 4.07
N TYR A 110 -13.01 1.83 4.25
CA TYR A 110 -13.33 0.49 3.77
C TYR A 110 -14.42 -0.15 4.63
N ASP A 111 -15.48 -0.64 4.01
CA ASP A 111 -16.56 -1.35 4.70
C ASP A 111 -16.14 -2.81 5.01
N LEU A 112 -15.88 -3.09 6.28
CA LEU A 112 -15.54 -4.45 6.74
C LEU A 112 -16.75 -5.41 6.69
N GLY A 113 -17.97 -4.90 6.56
CA GLY A 113 -19.16 -5.69 6.27
C GLY A 113 -19.28 -6.09 4.79
N HIS A 114 -18.44 -5.53 3.91
CA HIS A 114 -18.48 -5.85 2.49
C HIS A 114 -18.15 -7.33 2.26
N ARG A 115 -18.86 -7.97 1.33
CA ARG A 115 -18.69 -9.41 1.02
C ARG A 115 -17.26 -9.83 0.60
N PHE A 116 -16.43 -8.85 0.23
CA PHE A 116 -15.05 -9.05 -0.20
C PHE A 116 -14.02 -8.67 0.87
N ALA A 117 -14.45 -8.28 2.07
CA ALA A 117 -13.54 -7.82 3.13
C ALA A 117 -12.47 -8.87 3.47
N GLY A 118 -12.86 -10.14 3.59
CA GLY A 118 -11.91 -11.23 3.83
C GLY A 118 -10.90 -11.41 2.68
N PHE A 119 -11.39 -11.39 1.43
CA PHE A 119 -10.54 -11.51 0.25
C PHE A 119 -9.54 -10.34 0.14
N ASN A 120 -10.01 -9.09 0.28
CA ASN A 120 -9.17 -7.92 0.15
C ASN A 120 -8.18 -7.79 1.31
N SER A 121 -8.55 -8.17 2.53
CA SER A 121 -7.64 -8.21 3.68
C SER A 121 -6.51 -9.21 3.45
N TRP A 122 -6.83 -10.40 2.95
CA TRP A 122 -5.83 -11.40 2.59
C TRP A 122 -4.93 -10.94 1.43
N ALA A 123 -5.50 -10.33 0.39
CA ALA A 123 -4.74 -9.79 -0.73
C ALA A 123 -3.75 -8.71 -0.27
N TRP A 124 -4.16 -7.81 0.64
CA TRP A 124 -3.26 -6.83 1.23
C TRP A 124 -2.12 -7.46 2.03
N ALA A 125 -2.38 -8.54 2.79
CA ALA A 125 -1.32 -9.24 3.51
C ALA A 125 -0.24 -9.77 2.55
N LEU A 126 -0.64 -10.34 1.40
CA LEU A 126 0.31 -10.80 0.38
C LEU A 126 1.12 -9.64 -0.24
N VAL A 127 0.44 -8.55 -0.56
CA VAL A 127 1.06 -7.36 -1.16
C VAL A 127 2.07 -6.71 -0.20
N LEU A 128 1.73 -6.56 1.08
CA LEU A 128 2.63 -6.01 2.10
C LEU A 128 3.81 -6.96 2.40
N GLN A 129 3.59 -8.27 2.34
CA GLN A 129 4.67 -9.25 2.45
C GLN A 129 5.65 -9.16 1.27
N ALA A 130 5.15 -8.97 0.04
CA ALA A 130 5.98 -8.77 -1.15
C ALA A 130 6.81 -7.48 -1.04
N LEU A 131 6.21 -6.40 -0.54
CA LEU A 131 6.92 -5.14 -0.25
C LEU A 131 8.07 -5.37 0.75
N LYS A 132 7.81 -6.07 1.86
CA LYS A 132 8.85 -6.39 2.85
C LYS A 132 10.00 -7.17 2.23
N GLN A 133 9.70 -8.25 1.49
CA GLN A 133 10.71 -9.08 0.82
C GLN A 133 11.53 -8.27 -0.19
N HIS A 134 10.88 -7.45 -1.01
CA HIS A 134 11.57 -6.59 -1.97
C HIS A 134 12.56 -5.64 -1.28
N ARG A 135 12.19 -5.09 -0.12
CA ARG A 135 13.05 -4.20 0.65
C ARG A 135 14.20 -4.89 1.36
N GLU A 136 14.02 -6.14 1.77
CA GLU A 136 15.06 -6.93 2.45
C GLU A 136 16.05 -7.58 1.47
N GLN A 137 15.64 -7.88 0.24
CA GLN A 137 16.48 -8.49 -0.78
C GLN A 137 17.25 -7.48 -1.63
N GLY A 138 16.76 -6.23 -1.72
CA GLY A 138 17.39 -5.13 -2.47
C GLY A 138 18.26 -4.19 -1.62
N GLY A 139 18.74 -4.67 -0.46
CA GLY A 139 19.65 -3.96 0.44
C GLY A 139 21.12 -4.29 0.18
#